data_AF-A0A661RAU7-F1
#
_entry.id   AF-A0A661RAU7-F1
#
_cell.length_a   1.000
_cell.length_b   1.000
_cell.length_c   1.000
_cell.angle_alpha   90.00
_cell.angle_beta   90.00
_cell.angle_gamma   90.00
#
_symmetry.space_group_name_H-M   'P 1'
#
loop_
_entity.id
_entity.type
_entity.pdbx_description
1 polymer ?
#
loop_
_entity_poly.entity_id
_entity_poly.type
_entity_poly.pdbx_seq_one_letter_code
_entity_poly.pdbx_strand_id
1 'polypeptide(L)'
;MAEKINTLNGYAGKILRIDLSTKNISTEPLSEKMCDNFIGGRGFVAKTLYEELPPDTDPFGENNLFIIATGPLSGHFLPASGKTHFGSKSPATGGYADSNMGGHFGPALKYAGYDMAVITGKSDVPSYLFIEDGTIEIRPADAYWGKGSLICEEMMKTDLGEEFQILTIGPAGEKLVKFACISHDFGRQAGRTGIGAVLGSKNIKAIAVKGTGSIPVDDVEKAFARGKEAFKQVAQKPGFKGWTPQGTAGITDWVNEVGAFPAKNFQTSHIDHSQLINGKKVLERLKITDKGCYCCPTPCGKYGHTKTALGSAYMEGPEFETIALFGGSCMLKSIEEVAYANYLCDELGIDTISGASVAAFAIECFEKKLITAEQIGRDIEFGDLESIVYLLNLMSLRQNEMGDLLACGVKIASDKIKQGSEKFAIHVKGLEWTGYECRNAPSMMLAYMTADVGAHHNRAWVLGHDVVGAATNVHDLITAGAAGDKRAKAVVSGKDSAAFVIDSQHTRPAFDLLGCCR
;
A
#
# COMPACT_ATOMS: atom_id res chain seq x y z
N MET A 1 -14.36 46.02 -12.09
CA MET A 1 -13.92 45.30 -10.87
C MET A 1 -13.66 43.89 -11.31
N ALA A 2 -12.42 43.42 -11.27
CA ALA A 2 -12.14 42.01 -11.54
C ALA A 2 -12.80 41.20 -10.41
N GLU A 3 -13.62 40.21 -10.75
CA GLU A 3 -14.07 39.20 -9.79
C GLU A 3 -12.81 38.66 -9.10
N LYS A 4 -12.74 38.79 -7.77
CA LYS A 4 -11.77 38.02 -6.99
C LYS A 4 -12.14 36.56 -7.23
N ILE A 5 -11.45 35.92 -8.17
CA ILE A 5 -11.45 34.46 -8.26
C ILE A 5 -10.98 34.00 -6.89
N ASN A 6 -11.87 33.33 -6.18
CA ASN A 6 -11.59 32.84 -4.84
C ASN A 6 -10.60 31.68 -4.98
N THR A 7 -9.31 31.99 -4.93
CA THR A 7 -8.24 31.02 -5.14
C THR A 7 -8.07 30.15 -3.89
N LEU A 8 -8.36 28.87 -4.04
CA LEU A 8 -8.13 27.85 -3.00
C LEU A 8 -6.62 27.56 -2.91
N ASN A 9 -5.91 28.32 -2.07
CA ASN A 9 -4.46 28.12 -1.88
C ASN A 9 -4.16 26.71 -1.36
N GLY A 10 -3.13 26.08 -1.92
CA GLY A 10 -2.77 24.69 -1.70
C GLY A 10 -3.52 23.68 -2.57
N TYR A 11 -4.54 24.09 -3.32
CA TYR A 11 -5.36 23.21 -4.16
C TYR A 11 -5.29 23.60 -5.63
N ALA A 12 -5.40 22.62 -6.52
CA ALA A 12 -5.54 22.89 -7.96
C ALA A 12 -6.93 23.47 -8.31
N GLY A 13 -7.93 23.21 -7.47
CA GLY A 13 -9.27 23.81 -7.50
C GLY A 13 -10.31 23.04 -8.31
N LYS A 14 -10.01 21.82 -8.79
CA LYS A 14 -10.93 21.04 -9.63
C LYS A 14 -10.99 19.57 -9.26
N ILE A 15 -12.15 18.97 -9.53
CA ILE A 15 -12.41 17.53 -9.50
C ILE A 15 -12.66 17.07 -10.94
N LEU A 16 -11.93 16.06 -11.38
CA LEU A 16 -12.12 15.39 -12.67
C LEU A 16 -13.15 14.25 -12.50
N ARG A 17 -14.18 14.22 -13.34
CA ARG A 17 -15.22 13.18 -13.35
C ARG A 17 -15.17 12.43 -14.68
N ILE A 18 -15.04 11.11 -14.62
CA ILE A 18 -14.96 10.24 -15.79
C ILE A 18 -16.00 9.12 -15.64
N ASP A 19 -16.92 9.04 -16.59
CA ASP A 19 -17.79 7.88 -16.78
C ASP A 19 -17.27 7.08 -17.97
N LEU A 20 -16.77 5.87 -17.71
CA LEU A 20 -16.18 5.01 -18.72
C LEU A 20 -17.22 4.39 -19.65
N SER A 21 -18.44 4.16 -19.16
CA SER A 21 -19.53 3.53 -19.93
C SER A 21 -20.07 4.53 -20.97
N THR A 22 -20.25 5.79 -20.59
CA THR A 22 -20.72 6.84 -21.51
C THR A 22 -19.58 7.61 -22.20
N LYS A 23 -18.32 7.38 -21.78
CA LYS A 23 -17.13 8.16 -22.15
C LYS A 23 -17.28 9.66 -21.85
N ASN A 24 -18.11 10.00 -20.87
CA ASN A 24 -18.30 11.40 -20.48
C ASN A 24 -17.14 11.82 -19.58
N ILE A 25 -16.52 12.94 -19.92
CA ILE A 25 -15.41 13.53 -19.18
C ILE A 25 -15.80 14.96 -18.86
N SER A 26 -15.81 15.29 -17.57
CA SER A 26 -16.19 16.63 -17.11
C SER A 26 -15.33 17.04 -15.92
N THR A 27 -15.36 18.34 -15.62
CA THR A 27 -14.70 18.89 -14.45
C THR A 27 -15.70 19.71 -13.66
N GLU A 28 -15.57 19.67 -12.33
CA GLU A 28 -16.33 20.50 -11.41
C GLU A 28 -15.38 21.25 -10.49
N PRO A 29 -15.75 22.46 -10.03
CA PRO A 29 -14.92 23.22 -9.09
C PRO A 29 -14.88 22.50 -7.74
N LEU A 30 -13.69 22.45 -7.13
CA LEU A 30 -13.54 22.04 -5.74
C LEU A 30 -14.20 23.08 -4.83
N SER A 31 -15.06 22.66 -3.90
CA SER A 31 -15.74 23.59 -3.00
C SER A 31 -14.92 23.90 -1.76
N GLU A 32 -14.99 25.14 -1.26
CA GLU A 32 -14.40 25.54 0.03
C GLU A 32 -14.84 24.63 1.18
N LYS A 33 -16.12 24.27 1.20
CA LYS A 33 -16.69 23.39 2.22
C LYS A 33 -16.01 22.01 2.23
N MET A 34 -15.61 21.50 1.05
CA MET A 34 -14.86 20.26 0.94
C MET A 34 -13.48 20.41 1.58
N CYS A 35 -12.77 21.48 1.24
CA CYS A 35 -11.45 21.80 1.77
C CYS A 35 -11.47 21.99 3.30
N ASP A 36 -12.39 22.80 3.83
CA ASP A 36 -12.43 23.16 5.25
C ASP A 36 -12.78 21.97 6.15
N ASN A 37 -13.71 21.11 5.71
CA ASN A 37 -14.21 20.02 6.56
C ASN A 37 -13.46 18.70 6.36
N PHE A 38 -12.85 18.48 5.19
CA PHE A 38 -12.24 17.19 4.84
C PHE A 38 -10.79 17.28 4.41
N ILE A 39 -10.24 18.50 4.26
CA ILE A 39 -8.82 18.82 4.01
C ILE A 39 -8.31 18.30 2.66
N GLY A 40 -8.34 17.01 2.38
CA GLY A 40 -7.79 16.44 1.16
C GLY A 40 -7.61 14.94 1.26
N GLY A 41 -6.96 14.36 0.24
CA GLY A 41 -6.53 12.97 0.21
C GLY A 41 -7.61 12.02 0.69
N ARG A 42 -7.33 11.33 1.80
CA ARG A 42 -8.28 10.38 2.40
C ARG A 42 -9.63 10.98 2.79
N GLY A 43 -9.67 12.23 3.24
CA GLY A 43 -10.91 12.90 3.63
C GLY A 43 -11.81 13.14 2.43
N PHE A 44 -11.22 13.51 1.28
CA PHE A 44 -11.95 13.63 0.03
C PHE A 44 -12.52 12.28 -0.41
N VAL A 45 -11.69 11.23 -0.37
CA VAL A 45 -12.14 9.86 -0.64
C VAL A 45 -13.32 9.46 0.25
N ALA A 46 -13.19 9.62 1.57
CA ALA A 46 -14.22 9.19 2.52
C ALA A 46 -15.54 9.94 2.33
N LYS A 47 -15.47 11.27 2.12
CA LYS A 47 -16.65 12.10 1.94
C LYS A 47 -17.38 11.77 0.64
N THR A 48 -16.65 11.67 -0.47
CA THR A 48 -17.23 11.32 -1.77
C THR A 48 -17.89 9.94 -1.74
N LEU A 49 -17.23 8.93 -1.18
CA LEU A 49 -17.84 7.60 -1.04
C LEU A 49 -19.10 7.64 -0.15
N TYR A 50 -19.08 8.40 0.94
CA TYR A 50 -20.22 8.50 1.84
C TYR A 50 -21.45 9.18 1.18
N GLU A 51 -21.23 10.18 0.32
CA GLU A 51 -22.33 10.91 -0.33
C GLU A 51 -22.84 10.22 -1.59
N GLU A 52 -21.96 9.60 -2.36
CA GLU A 52 -22.25 9.19 -3.73
C GLU A 52 -22.39 7.67 -3.91
N LEU A 53 -21.92 6.85 -2.95
CA LEU A 53 -21.91 5.40 -3.12
C LEU A 53 -22.97 4.72 -2.24
N PRO A 54 -24.01 4.10 -2.84
CA PRO A 54 -24.98 3.30 -2.10
C PRO A 54 -24.31 2.15 -1.33
N PRO A 55 -24.73 1.87 -0.08
CA PRO A 55 -24.11 0.84 0.75
C PRO A 55 -24.14 -0.58 0.17
N ASP A 56 -25.11 -0.90 -0.68
CA ASP A 56 -25.32 -2.21 -1.32
C ASP A 56 -24.60 -2.36 -2.67
N THR A 57 -23.86 -1.35 -3.12
CA THR A 57 -23.11 -1.38 -4.39
C THR A 57 -22.18 -2.60 -4.48
N ASP A 58 -22.21 -3.31 -5.61
CA ASP A 58 -21.25 -4.38 -5.88
C ASP A 58 -19.82 -3.80 -6.01
N PRO A 59 -18.83 -4.28 -5.24
CA PRO A 59 -17.43 -3.84 -5.36
C PRO A 59 -16.82 -3.99 -6.77
N PHE A 60 -17.33 -4.89 -7.61
CA PHE A 60 -16.88 -5.03 -9.00
C PHE A 60 -17.86 -4.42 -10.03
N GLY A 61 -18.93 -3.81 -9.57
CA GLY A 61 -19.95 -3.20 -10.41
C GLY A 61 -19.53 -1.85 -11.00
N GLU A 62 -20.19 -1.47 -12.09
CA GLU A 62 -19.97 -0.19 -12.79
C GLU A 62 -20.21 1.04 -11.89
N ASN A 63 -21.16 0.92 -10.96
CA ASN A 63 -21.52 1.96 -9.99
C ASN A 63 -20.49 2.15 -8.88
N ASN A 64 -19.56 1.22 -8.67
CA ASN A 64 -18.51 1.42 -7.68
C ASN A 64 -17.59 2.56 -8.12
N LEU A 65 -17.21 3.44 -7.20
CA LEU A 65 -16.32 4.56 -7.50
C LEU A 65 -14.87 4.10 -7.43
N PHE A 66 -14.03 4.59 -8.35
CA PHE A 66 -12.59 4.61 -8.16
C PHE A 66 -12.15 6.07 -8.03
N ILE A 67 -11.62 6.43 -6.87
CA ILE A 67 -11.27 7.81 -6.53
C ILE A 67 -9.77 7.92 -6.37
N ILE A 68 -9.18 8.93 -6.99
CA ILE A 68 -7.81 9.39 -6.73
C ILE A 68 -7.91 10.75 -6.05
N ALA A 69 -7.23 10.95 -4.93
CA ALA A 69 -7.22 12.23 -4.24
C ALA A 69 -5.83 12.61 -3.76
N THR A 70 -5.49 13.88 -3.94
CA THR A 70 -4.27 14.51 -3.41
C THR A 70 -4.61 15.33 -2.18
N GLY A 71 -3.62 15.64 -1.35
CA GLY A 71 -3.80 16.54 -0.20
C GLY A 71 -3.28 17.95 -0.50
N PRO A 72 -3.64 18.97 0.29
CA PRO A 72 -3.25 20.36 0.05
C PRO A 72 -1.74 20.57 0.02
N LEU A 73 -0.96 19.75 0.73
CA LEU A 73 0.50 19.89 0.74
C LEU A 73 1.17 19.15 -0.43
N SER A 74 0.46 18.24 -1.11
CA SER A 74 0.99 17.50 -2.26
C SER A 74 1.55 18.45 -3.33
N GLY A 75 2.74 18.15 -3.85
CA GLY A 75 3.39 18.92 -4.93
C GLY A 75 4.05 20.24 -4.51
N HIS A 76 4.11 20.55 -3.21
CA HIS A 76 4.85 21.72 -2.71
C HIS A 76 6.26 21.34 -2.26
N PHE A 77 7.15 22.33 -2.15
CA PHE A 77 8.47 22.19 -1.53
C PHE A 77 8.37 22.02 0.00
N LEU A 78 7.90 20.86 0.43
CA LEU A 78 7.74 20.42 1.81
C LEU A 78 8.23 18.98 1.94
N PRO A 79 8.78 18.57 3.09
CA PRO A 79 9.26 17.20 3.26
C PRO A 79 8.19 16.15 2.95
N ALA A 80 8.50 15.25 2.02
CA ALA A 80 7.71 14.08 1.66
C ALA A 80 6.25 14.37 1.24
N SER A 81 6.04 15.46 0.50
CA SER A 81 4.76 15.93 -0.06
C SER A 81 4.31 15.18 -1.34
N GLY A 82 4.60 13.89 -1.43
CA GLY A 82 4.35 13.06 -2.62
C GLY A 82 3.25 12.02 -2.46
N LYS A 83 2.47 12.05 -1.38
CA LYS A 83 1.49 11.00 -1.11
C LYS A 83 0.17 11.22 -1.86
N THR A 84 -0.40 10.11 -2.33
CA THR A 84 -1.67 10.05 -3.07
C THR A 84 -2.57 8.99 -2.46
N HIS A 85 -3.86 9.26 -2.40
CA HIS A 85 -4.88 8.34 -1.92
C HIS A 85 -5.71 7.79 -3.06
N PHE A 86 -6.00 6.49 -2.97
CA PHE A 86 -6.89 5.77 -3.87
C PHE A 86 -8.00 5.15 -3.06
N GLY A 87 -9.25 5.31 -3.46
CA GLY A 87 -10.37 4.80 -2.68
C GLY A 87 -11.54 4.29 -3.50
N SER A 88 -12.31 3.41 -2.86
CA SER A 88 -13.44 2.70 -3.45
C SER A 88 -14.24 1.98 -2.35
N LYS A 89 -15.28 1.21 -2.73
CA LYS A 89 -15.73 0.09 -1.92
C LYS A 89 -14.83 -1.13 -2.15
N SER A 90 -14.30 -1.70 -1.08
CA SER A 90 -13.30 -2.78 -1.15
C SER A 90 -13.93 -4.10 -1.60
N PRO A 91 -13.38 -4.78 -2.60
CA PRO A 91 -13.76 -6.17 -2.88
C PRO A 91 -13.23 -7.17 -1.83
N ALA A 92 -12.17 -6.83 -1.10
CA ALA A 92 -11.61 -7.66 -0.02
C ALA A 92 -12.52 -7.68 1.21
N THR A 93 -12.99 -6.52 1.66
CA THR A 93 -13.73 -6.39 2.93
C THR A 93 -15.22 -6.12 2.76
N GLY A 94 -15.64 -5.66 1.58
CA GLY A 94 -17.01 -5.21 1.31
C GLY A 94 -17.36 -3.83 1.90
N GLY A 95 -16.41 -3.17 2.57
CA GLY A 95 -16.60 -1.87 3.20
C GLY A 95 -15.84 -0.73 2.52
N TYR A 96 -15.61 0.35 3.27
CA TYR A 96 -14.75 1.46 2.86
C TYR A 96 -13.33 0.99 2.55
N ALA A 97 -12.75 1.51 1.48
CA ALA A 97 -11.39 1.27 1.06
C ALA A 97 -10.66 2.59 0.84
N ASP A 98 -9.48 2.73 1.42
CA ASP A 98 -8.48 3.66 0.93
C ASP A 98 -7.07 3.08 1.07
N SER A 99 -6.25 3.33 0.06
CA SER A 99 -4.85 2.95 0.00
C SER A 99 -3.99 4.17 -0.32
N ASN A 100 -2.85 4.28 0.36
CA ASN A 100 -1.90 5.38 0.20
C ASN A 100 -0.70 4.91 -0.62
N MET A 101 -0.19 5.76 -1.50
CA MET A 101 1.04 5.51 -2.26
C MET A 101 1.89 6.77 -2.31
N GLY A 102 3.22 6.59 -2.28
CA GLY A 102 4.17 7.67 -2.54
C GLY A 102 4.52 7.79 -4.02
N GLY A 103 5.71 8.31 -4.30
CA GLY A 103 6.18 8.57 -5.66
C GLY A 103 5.84 9.99 -6.12
N HIS A 104 5.46 10.11 -7.39
CA HIS A 104 5.34 11.38 -8.10
C HIS A 104 3.96 11.57 -8.76
N PHE A 105 3.10 10.55 -8.74
CA PHE A 105 1.77 10.57 -9.37
C PHE A 105 0.85 11.68 -8.84
N GLY A 106 0.67 11.78 -7.52
CA GLY A 106 -0.21 12.81 -6.91
C GLY A 106 0.21 14.24 -7.27
N PRO A 107 1.49 14.61 -7.10
CA PRO A 107 2.01 15.88 -7.61
C PRO A 107 1.71 16.12 -9.10
N ALA A 108 1.92 15.12 -9.98
CA ALA A 108 1.64 15.27 -11.40
C ALA A 108 0.14 15.49 -11.70
N LEU A 109 -0.76 14.79 -10.99
CA LEU A 109 -2.20 15.00 -11.11
C LEU A 109 -2.60 16.42 -10.69
N LYS A 110 -1.96 16.92 -9.64
CA LYS A 110 -2.20 18.28 -9.14
C LYS A 110 -1.69 19.35 -10.08
N TYR A 111 -0.51 19.17 -10.66
CA TYR A 111 0.02 20.06 -11.70
C TYR A 111 -0.81 20.01 -12.99
N ALA A 112 -1.48 18.89 -13.27
CA ALA A 112 -2.44 18.79 -14.38
C ALA A 112 -3.74 19.57 -14.10
N GLY A 113 -3.93 20.07 -12.86
CA GLY A 113 -5.04 20.93 -12.49
C GLY A 113 -6.14 20.25 -11.67
N TYR A 114 -5.90 19.06 -11.10
CA TYR A 114 -6.93 18.29 -10.39
C TYR A 114 -6.48 17.89 -8.98
N ASP A 115 -7.32 18.15 -7.98
CA ASP A 115 -7.11 17.64 -6.62
C ASP A 115 -7.68 16.24 -6.43
N MET A 116 -8.71 15.90 -7.22
CA MET A 116 -9.40 14.62 -7.17
C MET A 116 -9.82 14.18 -8.58
N ALA A 117 -9.78 12.87 -8.83
CA ALA A 117 -10.40 12.25 -10.00
C ALA A 117 -11.35 11.14 -9.53
N VAL A 118 -12.58 11.13 -10.04
CA VAL A 118 -13.60 10.12 -9.73
C VAL A 118 -13.99 9.41 -11.01
N ILE A 119 -13.82 8.09 -11.01
CA ILE A 119 -14.04 7.21 -12.16
C ILE A 119 -15.21 6.27 -11.86
N THR A 120 -16.18 6.25 -12.77
CA THR A 120 -17.39 5.42 -12.74
C THR A 120 -17.54 4.66 -14.05
N GLY A 121 -18.53 3.76 -14.13
CA GLY A 121 -18.76 2.97 -15.33
C GLY A 121 -17.69 1.89 -15.53
N LYS A 122 -17.68 1.32 -16.73
CA LYS A 122 -16.72 0.33 -17.20
C LYS A 122 -16.46 0.54 -18.69
N SER A 123 -15.19 0.44 -19.12
CA SER A 123 -14.87 0.50 -20.55
C SER A 123 -15.22 -0.82 -21.24
N ASP A 124 -15.75 -0.75 -22.47
CA ASP A 124 -16.10 -1.94 -23.27
C ASP A 124 -14.88 -2.80 -23.63
N VAL A 125 -13.70 -2.19 -23.68
CA VAL A 125 -12.42 -2.83 -24.04
C VAL A 125 -11.35 -2.46 -23.02
N PRO A 126 -10.30 -3.28 -22.85
CA PRO A 126 -9.08 -2.88 -22.14
C PRO A 126 -8.61 -1.49 -22.56
N SER A 127 -8.54 -0.56 -21.60
CA SER A 127 -8.24 0.84 -21.85
C SER A 127 -7.26 1.41 -20.82
N TYR A 128 -6.67 2.56 -21.08
CA TYR A 128 -5.96 3.38 -20.11
C TYR A 128 -6.46 4.82 -20.17
N LEU A 129 -6.33 5.52 -19.05
CA LEU A 129 -6.64 6.94 -18.97
C LEU A 129 -5.39 7.76 -19.26
N PHE A 130 -5.46 8.63 -20.26
CA PHE A 130 -4.43 9.59 -20.59
C PHE A 130 -4.85 10.96 -20.08
N ILE A 131 -4.01 11.60 -19.28
CA ILE A 131 -4.25 12.94 -18.72
C ILE A 131 -2.98 13.77 -18.96
N GLU A 132 -3.07 14.77 -19.82
CA GLU A 132 -2.02 15.78 -20.01
C GLU A 132 -2.65 17.16 -19.83
N ASP A 133 -2.47 17.73 -18.65
CA ASP A 133 -3.12 18.98 -18.23
C ASP A 133 -4.65 18.95 -18.48
N GLY A 134 -5.12 19.76 -19.44
CA GLY A 134 -6.54 19.84 -19.84
C GLY A 134 -6.99 18.80 -20.87
N THR A 135 -6.09 17.96 -21.38
CA THR A 135 -6.41 16.90 -22.35
C THR A 135 -6.62 15.59 -21.62
N ILE A 136 -7.84 15.05 -21.67
CA ILE A 136 -8.19 13.76 -21.05
C ILE A 136 -8.78 12.84 -22.11
N GLU A 137 -8.23 11.63 -22.24
CA GLU A 137 -8.68 10.64 -23.20
C GLU A 137 -8.76 9.23 -22.58
N ILE A 138 -9.73 8.44 -23.04
CA ILE A 138 -9.80 7.00 -22.77
C ILE A 138 -9.24 6.30 -23.99
N ARG A 139 -8.05 5.69 -23.86
CA ARG A 139 -7.31 5.08 -24.98
C ARG A 139 -7.28 3.56 -24.87
N PRO A 140 -7.27 2.80 -25.97
CA PRO A 140 -7.13 1.35 -25.94
C PRO A 140 -5.81 0.90 -25.29
N ALA A 141 -5.84 -0.22 -24.58
CA ALA A 141 -4.69 -0.78 -23.86
C ALA A 141 -4.36 -2.22 -24.25
N ASP A 142 -4.78 -2.68 -25.43
CA ASP A 142 -4.57 -4.07 -25.90
C ASP A 142 -3.11 -4.50 -25.85
N ALA A 143 -2.17 -3.60 -26.17
CA ALA A 143 -0.73 -3.87 -26.13
C ALA A 143 -0.19 -4.09 -24.71
N TYR A 144 -0.87 -3.54 -23.70
CA TYR A 144 -0.45 -3.54 -22.30
C TYR A 144 -1.21 -4.57 -21.46
N TRP A 145 -2.42 -4.95 -21.86
CA TRP A 145 -3.24 -5.93 -21.14
C TRP A 145 -2.53 -7.30 -21.07
N GLY A 146 -2.56 -7.94 -19.90
CA GLY A 146 -1.85 -9.17 -19.61
C GLY A 146 -0.35 -9.01 -19.28
N LYS A 147 0.23 -7.82 -19.47
CA LYS A 147 1.61 -7.52 -19.04
C LYS A 147 1.65 -7.32 -17.53
N GLY A 148 2.76 -7.70 -16.90
CA GLY A 148 2.98 -7.36 -15.50
C GLY A 148 3.15 -5.85 -15.29
N SER A 149 2.95 -5.40 -14.06
CA SER A 149 2.83 -3.99 -13.72
C SER A 149 4.08 -3.17 -14.03
N LEU A 150 5.28 -3.70 -13.76
CA LEU A 150 6.54 -2.98 -13.99
C LEU A 150 6.88 -2.98 -15.48
N ILE A 151 6.72 -4.12 -16.16
CA ILE A 151 6.89 -4.21 -17.63
C ILE A 151 5.91 -3.26 -18.33
N CYS A 152 4.65 -3.22 -17.89
CA CYS A 152 3.65 -2.31 -18.44
C CYS A 152 4.06 -0.84 -18.28
N GLU A 153 4.57 -0.46 -17.12
CA GLU A 153 5.04 0.90 -16.87
C GLU A 153 6.20 1.25 -17.81
N GLU A 154 7.21 0.38 -17.94
CA GLU A 154 8.35 0.58 -18.85
C GLU A 154 7.91 0.71 -20.33
N MET A 155 6.99 -0.14 -20.78
CA MET A 155 6.42 -0.05 -22.12
C MET A 155 5.73 1.30 -22.34
N MET A 156 4.87 1.72 -21.41
CA MET A 156 4.15 2.99 -21.53
C MET A 156 5.08 4.20 -21.42
N LYS A 157 6.16 4.12 -20.65
CA LYS A 157 7.21 5.15 -20.59
C LYS A 157 7.94 5.30 -21.92
N THR A 158 8.19 4.19 -22.62
CA THR A 158 8.75 4.20 -23.97
C THR A 158 7.79 4.86 -24.98
N ASP A 159 6.49 4.57 -24.87
CA ASP A 159 5.49 5.03 -25.83
C ASP A 159 5.04 6.49 -25.58
N LEU A 160 4.93 6.92 -24.32
CA LEU A 160 4.40 8.24 -23.93
C LEU A 160 5.49 9.23 -23.50
N GLY A 161 6.63 8.72 -23.02
CA GLY A 161 7.76 9.51 -22.52
C GLY A 161 7.90 9.52 -20.99
N GLU A 162 9.13 9.78 -20.53
CA GLU A 162 9.53 9.72 -19.11
C GLU A 162 8.83 10.73 -18.19
N GLU A 163 8.34 11.83 -18.75
CA GLU A 163 7.62 12.88 -18.02
C GLU A 163 6.28 12.37 -17.43
N PHE A 164 5.66 11.36 -18.04
CA PHE A 164 4.39 10.82 -17.55
C PHE A 164 4.59 10.01 -16.27
N GLN A 165 3.73 10.25 -15.28
CA GLN A 165 3.60 9.42 -14.09
C GLN A 165 2.50 8.39 -14.35
N ILE A 166 2.85 7.10 -14.27
CA ILE A 166 1.99 6.03 -14.76
C ILE A 166 1.64 5.09 -13.61
N LEU A 167 0.35 4.93 -13.37
CA LEU A 167 -0.21 3.87 -12.54
C LEU A 167 -0.52 2.66 -13.41
N THR A 168 -0.17 1.46 -12.97
CA THR A 168 -0.51 0.21 -13.67
C THR A 168 -1.13 -0.80 -12.72
N ILE A 169 -2.06 -1.60 -13.24
CA ILE A 169 -2.43 -2.88 -12.62
C ILE A 169 -1.68 -4.02 -13.30
N GLY A 170 -1.36 -5.06 -12.53
CA GLY A 170 -0.84 -6.31 -13.08
C GLY A 170 -1.96 -7.30 -13.41
N PRO A 171 -1.60 -8.52 -13.85
CA PRO A 171 -2.55 -9.59 -14.13
C PRO A 171 -3.53 -9.88 -12.99
N ALA A 172 -3.13 -9.71 -11.73
CA ALA A 172 -4.01 -9.91 -10.58
C ALA A 172 -5.16 -8.89 -10.55
N GLY A 173 -4.90 -7.63 -10.93
CA GLY A 173 -5.95 -6.62 -11.08
C GLY A 173 -6.91 -6.96 -12.22
N GLU A 174 -6.37 -7.37 -13.36
CA GLU A 174 -7.15 -7.80 -14.54
C GLU A 174 -8.03 -9.03 -14.26
N LYS A 175 -7.55 -9.92 -13.37
CA LYS A 175 -8.25 -11.13 -12.92
C LYS A 175 -9.04 -10.93 -11.63
N LEU A 176 -9.21 -9.69 -11.17
CA LEU A 176 -10.06 -9.35 -10.02
C LEU A 176 -9.67 -10.09 -8.73
N VAL A 177 -8.38 -10.30 -8.48
CA VAL A 177 -7.88 -10.81 -7.20
C VAL A 177 -8.24 -9.81 -6.11
N LYS A 178 -8.89 -10.24 -5.03
CA LYS A 178 -9.51 -9.31 -4.07
C LYS A 178 -8.52 -8.39 -3.33
N PHE A 179 -7.25 -8.75 -3.36
CA PHE A 179 -6.13 -8.01 -2.77
C PHE A 179 -5.10 -7.60 -3.85
N ALA A 180 -5.57 -7.38 -5.09
CA ALA A 180 -4.76 -6.75 -6.13
C ALA A 180 -4.51 -5.27 -5.82
N CYS A 181 -3.32 -4.82 -6.17
CA CYS A 181 -2.84 -3.46 -5.94
C CYS A 181 -2.59 -2.70 -7.25
N ILE A 182 -2.23 -1.43 -7.11
CA ILE A 182 -1.77 -0.58 -8.21
C ILE A 182 -0.31 -0.24 -7.95
N SER A 183 0.50 -0.37 -8.99
CA SER A 183 1.92 -0.03 -9.01
C SER A 183 2.16 1.31 -9.70
N HIS A 184 3.21 2.01 -9.27
CA HIS A 184 3.74 3.21 -9.91
C HIS A 184 5.23 3.34 -9.60
N ASP A 185 5.97 4.01 -10.47
CA ASP A 185 7.34 4.41 -10.25
C ASP A 185 8.15 3.16 -9.84
N PHE A 186 8.02 2.09 -10.62
CA PHE A 186 8.79 0.86 -10.48
C PHE A 186 8.83 0.28 -9.05
N GLY A 187 7.67 0.08 -8.42
CA GLY A 187 7.55 -0.63 -7.12
C GLY A 187 6.90 0.15 -5.98
N ARG A 188 6.40 1.37 -6.21
CA ARG A 188 5.49 2.02 -5.24
C ARG A 188 4.09 1.44 -5.40
N GLN A 189 3.54 0.92 -4.30
CA GLN A 189 2.24 0.26 -4.33
C GLN A 189 1.18 1.03 -3.53
N ALA A 190 0.01 1.20 -4.13
CA ALA A 190 -1.24 1.31 -3.39
C ALA A 190 -1.73 -0.11 -3.08
N GLY A 191 -1.12 -0.70 -2.05
CA GLY A 191 -1.06 -2.16 -1.86
C GLY A 191 -2.36 -2.86 -1.49
N ARG A 192 -3.20 -2.26 -0.64
CA ARG A 192 -4.20 -3.03 0.11
C ARG A 192 -5.63 -2.75 -0.32
N THR A 193 -6.57 -3.53 0.23
CA THR A 193 -8.03 -3.36 0.07
C THR A 193 -8.59 -3.65 -1.34
N GLY A 194 -7.76 -4.10 -2.28
CA GLY A 194 -8.22 -4.54 -3.61
C GLY A 194 -8.45 -3.41 -4.61
N ILE A 195 -7.80 -2.25 -4.41
CA ILE A 195 -7.94 -1.08 -5.30
C ILE A 195 -7.54 -1.42 -6.75
N GLY A 196 -6.53 -2.26 -6.97
CA GLY A 196 -6.16 -2.71 -8.32
C GLY A 196 -7.24 -3.56 -9.00
N ALA A 197 -7.96 -4.36 -8.22
CA ALA A 197 -9.07 -5.18 -8.74
C ALA A 197 -10.27 -4.32 -9.13
N VAL A 198 -10.53 -3.23 -8.41
CA VAL A 198 -11.55 -2.25 -8.79
C VAL A 198 -11.20 -1.63 -10.14
N LEU A 199 -9.96 -1.18 -10.33
CA LEU A 199 -9.54 -0.58 -11.60
C LEU A 199 -9.62 -1.61 -12.76
N GLY A 200 -9.24 -2.85 -12.50
CA GLY A 200 -9.39 -3.97 -13.44
C GLY A 200 -10.84 -4.30 -13.78
N SER A 201 -11.77 -4.24 -12.82
CA SER A 201 -13.21 -4.47 -13.06
C SER A 201 -13.82 -3.47 -14.04
N LYS A 202 -13.21 -2.28 -14.11
CA LYS A 202 -13.56 -1.19 -15.02
C LYS A 202 -12.86 -1.28 -16.38
N ASN A 203 -12.09 -2.34 -16.63
CA ASN A 203 -11.24 -2.53 -17.81
C ASN A 203 -10.19 -1.42 -17.99
N ILE A 204 -9.70 -0.83 -16.90
CA ILE A 204 -8.63 0.17 -16.94
C ILE A 204 -7.30 -0.48 -16.54
N LYS A 205 -6.37 -0.56 -17.49
CA LYS A 205 -5.02 -1.10 -17.31
C LYS A 205 -4.10 -0.12 -16.57
N ALA A 206 -4.24 1.16 -16.89
CA ALA A 206 -3.33 2.17 -16.44
C ALA A 206 -3.96 3.57 -16.41
N ILE A 207 -3.33 4.47 -15.67
CA ILE A 207 -3.63 5.90 -15.67
C ILE A 207 -2.29 6.62 -15.82
N ALA A 208 -2.11 7.30 -16.95
CA ALA A 208 -0.90 8.05 -17.28
C ALA A 208 -1.20 9.55 -17.15
N VAL A 209 -0.44 10.23 -16.30
CA VAL A 209 -0.63 11.64 -15.99
C VAL A 209 0.64 12.44 -16.25
N LYS A 210 0.51 13.55 -16.94
CA LYS A 210 1.53 14.61 -17.02
C LYS A 210 0.87 15.94 -16.70
N GLY A 211 1.48 16.68 -15.78
CA GLY A 211 1.01 17.98 -15.36
C GLY A 211 2.14 18.98 -15.38
N THR A 212 1.89 20.16 -15.94
CA THR A 212 2.88 21.23 -16.12
C THR A 212 2.51 22.54 -15.44
N GLY A 213 1.32 22.59 -14.84
CA GLY A 213 0.80 23.74 -14.13
C GLY A 213 1.48 24.03 -12.80
N SER A 214 1.00 25.07 -12.13
CA SER A 214 1.44 25.49 -10.80
C SER A 214 0.30 25.36 -9.80
N ILE A 215 0.65 25.23 -8.52
CA ILE A 215 -0.33 25.18 -7.42
C ILE A 215 -0.39 26.58 -6.78
N PRO A 216 -1.58 27.17 -6.63
CA PRO A 216 -1.76 28.42 -5.90
C PRO A 216 -1.23 28.33 -4.47
N VAL A 217 -0.45 29.33 -4.03
CA VAL A 217 0.09 29.44 -2.67
C VAL A 217 -0.14 30.85 -2.18
N ASP A 218 -0.65 30.98 -0.96
CA ASP A 218 -0.99 32.27 -0.34
C ASP A 218 0.24 33.19 -0.23
N ASP A 219 1.34 32.65 0.29
CA ASP A 219 2.62 33.35 0.45
C ASP A 219 3.76 32.39 0.08
N VAL A 220 4.26 32.53 -1.16
CA VAL A 220 5.29 31.67 -1.74
C VAL A 220 6.61 31.77 -0.98
N GLU A 221 7.03 32.98 -0.59
CA GLU A 221 8.30 33.19 0.11
C GLU A 221 8.30 32.53 1.48
N LYS A 222 7.20 32.71 2.22
CA LYS A 222 7.02 32.11 3.54
C LYS A 222 6.87 30.60 3.46
N ALA A 223 6.13 30.06 2.48
CA ALA A 223 6.02 28.63 2.25
C ALA A 223 7.39 28.00 1.98
N PHE A 224 8.19 28.61 1.09
CA PHE A 224 9.54 28.15 0.80
C PHE A 224 10.48 28.22 2.01
N ALA A 225 10.42 29.31 2.79
CA ALA A 225 11.18 29.44 4.03
C ALA A 225 10.81 28.37 5.05
N ARG A 226 9.51 28.06 5.21
CA ARG A 226 9.03 26.98 6.07
C ARG A 226 9.46 25.60 5.59
N GLY A 227 9.42 25.36 4.28
CA GLY A 227 9.95 24.13 3.69
C GLY A 227 11.43 23.91 4.03
N LYS A 228 12.29 24.91 3.79
CA LYS A 228 13.72 24.85 4.13
C LYS A 228 13.97 24.54 5.61
N GLU A 229 13.23 25.19 6.50
CA GLU A 229 13.34 24.94 7.93
C GLU A 229 12.88 23.52 8.29
N ALA A 230 11.77 23.03 7.71
CA ALA A 230 11.30 21.67 7.93
C ALA A 230 12.33 20.62 7.46
N PHE A 231 12.95 20.82 6.29
CA PHE A 231 14.05 19.96 5.81
C PHE A 231 15.21 19.90 6.80
N LYS A 232 15.62 21.05 7.34
CA LYS A 232 16.69 21.13 8.35
C LYS A 232 16.30 20.39 9.64
N GLN A 233 15.07 20.58 10.11
CA GLN A 233 14.57 19.90 11.31
C GLN A 233 14.56 18.38 11.16
N VAL A 234 14.11 17.87 10.00
CA VAL A 234 14.12 16.43 9.71
C VAL A 234 15.55 15.88 9.73
N ALA A 235 16.50 16.55 9.08
CA ALA A 235 17.90 16.12 9.05
C ALA A 235 18.59 16.12 10.44
N GLN A 236 18.09 16.93 11.37
CA GLN A 236 18.59 17.03 12.75
C GLN A 236 17.97 16.00 13.70
N LYS A 237 16.94 15.25 13.29
CA LYS A 237 16.29 14.27 14.17
C LYS A 237 17.24 13.11 14.53
N PRO A 238 17.27 12.70 15.80
CA PRO A 238 17.86 11.43 16.22
C PRO A 238 17.33 10.28 15.37
N GLY A 239 18.23 9.48 14.82
CA GLY A 239 17.88 8.38 13.92
C GLY A 239 18.02 8.69 12.43
N PHE A 240 18.05 9.95 12.00
CA PHE A 240 18.13 10.29 10.57
C PHE A 240 19.30 9.59 9.86
N LYS A 241 20.49 9.56 10.48
CA LYS A 241 21.68 8.89 9.91
C LYS A 241 21.72 7.37 10.12
N GLY A 242 21.05 6.83 11.13
CA GLY A 242 21.11 5.41 11.49
C GLY A 242 19.97 4.58 10.88
N TRP A 243 18.76 5.14 10.89
CA TRP A 243 17.53 4.51 10.46
C TRP A 243 17.29 4.63 8.95
N THR A 244 17.37 5.85 8.42
CA THR A 244 17.08 6.15 7.01
C THR A 244 17.83 5.26 6.03
N PRO A 245 19.12 4.91 6.25
CA PRO A 245 19.82 4.00 5.35
C PRO A 245 19.14 2.64 5.23
N GLN A 246 18.60 2.07 6.31
CA GLN A 246 17.92 0.76 6.28
C GLN A 246 16.45 0.85 5.87
N GLY A 247 15.85 2.04 5.88
CA GLY A 247 14.42 2.22 5.60
C GLY A 247 13.56 1.48 6.62
N THR A 248 12.38 1.02 6.21
CA THR A 248 11.50 0.27 7.13
C THR A 248 12.09 -1.07 7.53
N ALA A 249 12.88 -1.71 6.66
CA ALA A 249 13.52 -3.01 6.92
C ALA A 249 14.39 -3.03 8.20
N GLY A 250 14.80 -1.85 8.70
CA GLY A 250 15.54 -1.70 9.96
C GLY A 250 14.80 -2.18 11.21
N ILE A 251 13.46 -2.28 11.23
CA ILE A 251 12.72 -2.75 12.42
C ILE A 251 12.70 -4.28 12.54
N THR A 252 13.13 -5.00 11.51
CA THR A 252 13.03 -6.47 11.43
C THR A 252 13.54 -7.18 12.69
N ASP A 253 14.76 -6.84 13.12
CA ASP A 253 15.35 -7.47 14.30
C ASP A 253 14.67 -7.06 15.59
N TRP A 254 14.34 -5.77 15.74
CA TRP A 254 13.66 -5.28 16.93
C TRP A 254 12.30 -5.97 17.13
N VAL A 255 11.49 -6.07 16.06
CA VAL A 255 10.18 -6.75 16.12
C VAL A 255 10.35 -8.24 16.48
N ASN A 256 11.40 -8.89 15.97
CA ASN A 256 11.73 -10.27 16.31
C ASN A 256 12.20 -10.46 17.76
N GLU A 257 12.99 -9.53 18.28
CA GLU A 257 13.52 -9.55 19.65
C GLU A 257 12.45 -9.33 20.72
N VAL A 258 11.48 -8.45 20.45
CA VAL A 258 10.34 -8.20 21.35
C VAL A 258 9.24 -9.26 21.23
N GLY A 259 9.41 -10.25 20.35
CA GLY A 259 8.49 -11.36 20.18
C GLY A 259 7.16 -10.95 19.53
N ALA A 260 7.23 -10.03 18.57
CA ALA A 260 6.09 -9.53 17.79
C ALA A 260 6.25 -9.80 16.28
N PHE A 261 7.14 -10.72 15.88
CA PHE A 261 7.44 -11.00 14.47
C PHE A 261 6.68 -12.23 14.00
N PRO A 262 5.81 -12.13 12.97
CA PRO A 262 4.95 -13.25 12.61
C PRO A 262 5.76 -14.38 11.96
N ALA A 263 5.60 -15.59 12.44
CA ALA A 263 6.38 -16.74 11.98
C ALA A 263 5.50 -17.96 11.75
N LYS A 264 5.69 -18.62 10.59
CA LYS A 264 4.95 -19.81 10.14
C LYS A 264 3.42 -19.62 10.27
N ASN A 265 2.85 -18.73 9.46
CA ASN A 265 1.44 -18.29 9.55
C ASN A 265 1.00 -17.93 10.98
N PHE A 266 1.79 -17.08 11.66
CA PHE A 266 1.54 -16.64 13.05
C PHE A 266 1.50 -17.77 14.11
N GLN A 267 1.97 -18.98 13.83
CA GLN A 267 2.06 -20.06 14.83
C GLN A 267 2.99 -19.66 15.99
N THR A 268 4.08 -18.95 15.69
CA THR A 268 5.00 -18.37 16.66
C THR A 268 5.29 -16.90 16.33
N SER A 269 5.98 -16.20 17.23
CA SER A 269 6.25 -14.76 17.14
C SER A 269 7.74 -14.40 17.02
N HIS A 270 8.55 -15.39 16.64
CA HIS A 270 10.00 -15.29 16.58
C HIS A 270 10.59 -16.27 15.57
N ILE A 271 11.67 -15.85 14.89
CA ILE A 271 12.53 -16.70 14.05
C ILE A 271 14.00 -16.55 14.45
N ASP A 272 14.74 -17.65 14.37
CA ASP A 272 16.18 -17.65 14.68
C ASP A 272 17.04 -16.98 13.58
N HIS A 273 16.48 -16.86 12.37
CA HIS A 273 17.21 -16.40 11.18
C HIS A 273 16.89 -14.95 10.77
N SER A 274 16.34 -14.12 11.66
CA SER A 274 16.00 -12.71 11.32
C SER A 274 17.20 -11.91 10.79
N GLN A 275 18.39 -12.22 11.29
CA GLN A 275 19.66 -11.61 10.88
C GLN A 275 20.05 -11.88 9.41
N LEU A 276 19.40 -12.84 8.75
CA LEU A 276 19.59 -13.15 7.32
C LEU A 276 18.62 -12.41 6.40
N ILE A 277 17.58 -11.78 6.96
CA ILE A 277 16.50 -11.11 6.22
C ILE A 277 16.25 -9.66 6.69
N ASN A 278 17.14 -9.07 7.46
CA ASN A 278 16.95 -7.73 8.02
C ASN A 278 17.41 -6.59 7.09
N GLY A 279 17.21 -5.34 7.52
CA GLY A 279 17.64 -4.14 6.78
C GLY A 279 19.13 -4.09 6.44
N LYS A 280 20.00 -4.64 7.30
CA LYS A 280 21.43 -4.77 6.99
C LYS A 280 21.67 -5.68 5.79
N LYS A 281 20.93 -6.78 5.67
CA LYS A 281 21.03 -7.69 4.53
C LYS A 281 20.47 -7.09 3.24
N VAL A 282 19.42 -6.28 3.30
CA VAL A 282 18.96 -5.47 2.15
C VAL A 282 20.11 -4.61 1.61
N LEU A 283 20.83 -3.91 2.49
CA LEU A 283 21.95 -3.05 2.11
C LEU A 283 23.15 -3.81 1.53
N GLU A 284 23.49 -4.96 2.14
CA GLU A 284 24.67 -5.75 1.75
C GLU A 284 24.48 -6.55 0.47
N ARG A 285 23.25 -7.02 0.21
CA ARG A 285 22.98 -8.06 -0.79
C ARG A 285 22.17 -7.59 -1.98
N LEU A 286 21.33 -6.57 -1.80
CA LEU A 286 20.35 -6.15 -2.81
C LEU A 286 20.61 -4.74 -3.33
N LYS A 287 20.86 -3.79 -2.41
CA LYS A 287 20.78 -2.36 -2.74
C LYS A 287 21.80 -1.94 -3.78
N ILE A 288 21.32 -1.24 -4.81
CA ILE A 288 22.13 -0.48 -5.77
C ILE A 288 22.08 1.00 -5.40
N THR A 289 20.88 1.55 -5.18
CA THR A 289 20.69 2.96 -4.80
C THR A 289 19.43 3.16 -3.96
N ASP A 290 19.32 4.35 -3.36
CA ASP A 290 18.15 4.77 -2.61
C ASP A 290 17.20 5.58 -3.52
N LYS A 291 15.90 5.34 -3.39
CA LYS A 291 14.84 6.00 -4.16
C LYS A 291 13.90 6.77 -3.24
N GLY A 292 13.71 8.06 -3.54
CA GLY A 292 12.84 8.97 -2.80
C GLY A 292 11.48 9.15 -3.48
N CYS A 293 10.44 9.41 -2.69
CA CYS A 293 9.22 10.04 -3.18
C CYS A 293 9.44 11.55 -3.41
N TYR A 294 8.47 12.21 -4.04
CA TYR A 294 8.51 13.66 -4.27
C TYR A 294 8.88 14.45 -3.00
N CYS A 295 9.88 15.32 -3.10
CA CYS A 295 10.44 16.15 -2.02
C CYS A 295 10.79 15.40 -0.72
N CYS A 296 11.12 14.10 -0.78
CA CYS A 296 11.41 13.33 0.43
C CYS A 296 12.89 13.48 0.86
N PRO A 297 13.20 13.95 2.09
CA PRO A 297 14.57 13.97 2.62
C PRO A 297 15.05 12.61 3.14
N THR A 298 14.17 11.60 3.17
CA THR A 298 14.44 10.27 3.72
C THR A 298 14.12 9.20 2.67
N PRO A 299 14.99 8.98 1.67
CA PRO A 299 14.73 8.00 0.61
C PRO A 299 14.76 6.57 1.18
N CYS A 300 13.62 6.11 1.69
CA CYS A 300 13.47 4.81 2.33
C CYS A 300 13.41 3.67 1.33
N GLY A 301 12.99 3.95 0.10
CA GLY A 301 12.93 2.98 -0.99
C GLY A 301 14.31 2.49 -1.39
N LYS A 302 14.48 1.17 -1.50
CA LYS A 302 15.77 0.55 -1.84
C LYS A 302 15.66 -0.05 -3.23
N TYR A 303 16.18 0.66 -4.23
CA TYR A 303 16.28 0.07 -5.56
C TYR A 303 17.47 -0.86 -5.59
N GLY A 304 17.24 -2.10 -5.99
CA GLY A 304 18.22 -3.15 -5.91
C GLY A 304 18.03 -4.23 -6.97
N HIS A 305 18.84 -5.27 -6.82
CA HIS A 305 18.81 -6.44 -7.68
C HIS A 305 18.89 -7.69 -6.82
N THR A 306 17.97 -8.62 -7.07
CA THR A 306 17.95 -9.94 -6.43
C THR A 306 18.34 -11.02 -7.42
N LYS A 307 18.96 -12.10 -6.92
CA LYS A 307 19.29 -13.29 -7.70
C LYS A 307 19.12 -14.53 -6.84
N THR A 308 18.33 -15.47 -7.35
CA THR A 308 18.02 -16.77 -6.74
C THR A 308 18.25 -17.88 -7.76
N ALA A 309 17.94 -19.13 -7.39
CA ALA A 309 17.94 -20.25 -8.33
C ALA A 309 16.83 -20.13 -9.40
N LEU A 310 15.75 -19.40 -9.11
CA LEU A 310 14.61 -19.23 -10.01
C LEU A 310 14.79 -18.10 -11.02
N GLY A 311 15.71 -17.17 -10.75
CA GLY A 311 16.04 -16.08 -11.66
C GLY A 311 16.62 -14.88 -10.95
N SER A 312 16.66 -13.76 -11.66
CA SER A 312 17.10 -12.47 -11.12
C SER A 312 16.20 -11.35 -11.59
N ALA A 313 16.04 -10.32 -10.77
CA ALA A 313 15.16 -9.19 -11.07
C ALA A 313 15.67 -7.90 -10.41
N TYR A 314 15.39 -6.77 -11.06
CA TYR A 314 15.48 -5.46 -10.44
C TYR A 314 14.17 -5.16 -9.73
N MET A 315 14.25 -4.53 -8.56
CA MET A 315 13.09 -4.26 -7.71
C MET A 315 13.35 -3.10 -6.76
N GLU A 316 12.26 -2.51 -6.27
CA GLU A 316 12.29 -1.64 -5.11
C GLU A 316 11.85 -2.40 -3.86
N GLY A 317 12.56 -2.19 -2.74
CA GLY A 317 12.30 -2.85 -1.46
C GLY A 317 13.31 -3.96 -1.14
N PRO A 318 12.92 -5.01 -0.41
CA PRO A 318 11.60 -5.19 0.21
C PRO A 318 11.43 -4.28 1.43
N GLU A 319 10.20 -3.83 1.67
CA GLU A 319 9.85 -3.12 2.91
C GLU A 319 9.69 -4.12 4.07
N PHE A 320 9.67 -3.64 5.32
CA PHE A 320 9.54 -4.48 6.53
C PHE A 320 8.35 -5.45 6.46
N GLU A 321 7.19 -4.99 5.99
CA GLU A 321 5.98 -5.79 5.91
C GLU A 321 6.16 -7.03 5.02
N THR A 322 6.78 -6.83 3.86
CA THR A 322 7.15 -7.90 2.93
C THR A 322 8.15 -8.86 3.57
N ILE A 323 9.16 -8.34 4.27
CA ILE A 323 10.14 -9.14 5.00
C ILE A 323 9.47 -9.99 6.09
N ALA A 324 8.61 -9.38 6.90
CA ALA A 324 7.95 -10.03 8.01
C ALA A 324 7.06 -11.19 7.54
N LEU A 325 6.34 -11.01 6.44
CA LEU A 325 5.38 -12.02 6.00
C LEU A 325 5.99 -13.06 5.07
N PHE A 326 6.84 -12.71 4.10
CA PHE A 326 7.53 -13.73 3.30
C PHE A 326 8.67 -14.40 4.06
N GLY A 327 9.49 -13.64 4.79
CA GLY A 327 10.60 -14.20 5.56
C GLY A 327 10.14 -14.89 6.84
N GLY A 328 9.19 -14.30 7.56
CA GLY A 328 8.64 -14.88 8.80
C GLY A 328 7.47 -15.82 8.56
N SER A 329 6.35 -15.33 8.02
CA SER A 329 5.13 -16.16 7.91
C SER A 329 5.25 -17.29 6.88
N CYS A 330 5.92 -17.04 5.76
CA CYS A 330 6.24 -18.07 4.76
C CYS A 330 7.59 -18.77 5.02
N MET A 331 8.37 -18.32 6.01
CA MET A 331 9.64 -18.92 6.45
C MET A 331 10.78 -18.90 5.41
N LEU A 332 10.79 -17.97 4.43
CA LEU A 332 11.92 -17.81 3.51
C LEU A 332 13.18 -17.33 4.25
N LYS A 333 14.33 -17.95 3.96
CA LYS A 333 15.51 -17.88 4.84
C LYS A 333 16.56 -16.87 4.40
N SER A 334 16.47 -16.34 3.19
CA SER A 334 17.41 -15.34 2.66
C SER A 334 16.68 -14.08 2.17
N ILE A 335 17.37 -12.94 2.27
CA ILE A 335 16.79 -11.67 1.80
C ILE A 335 16.57 -11.67 0.28
N GLU A 336 17.38 -12.41 -0.47
CA GLU A 336 17.25 -12.56 -1.92
C GLU A 336 15.95 -13.29 -2.31
N GLU A 337 15.59 -14.35 -1.59
CA GLU A 337 14.31 -15.06 -1.79
C GLU A 337 13.12 -14.15 -1.48
N VAL A 338 13.17 -13.44 -0.34
CA VAL A 338 12.15 -12.45 0.03
C VAL A 338 12.02 -11.37 -1.03
N ALA A 339 13.14 -10.86 -1.54
CA ALA A 339 13.15 -9.85 -2.59
C ALA A 339 12.63 -10.37 -3.93
N TYR A 340 12.86 -11.64 -4.24
CA TYR A 340 12.33 -12.26 -5.45
C TYR A 340 10.80 -12.41 -5.36
N ALA A 341 10.28 -12.80 -4.20
CA ALA A 341 8.83 -12.81 -3.94
C ALA A 341 8.23 -11.38 -3.99
N ASN A 342 8.93 -10.38 -3.46
CA ASN A 342 8.54 -8.97 -3.57
C ASN A 342 8.39 -8.53 -5.03
N TYR A 343 9.43 -8.74 -5.84
CA TYR A 343 9.42 -8.46 -7.27
C TYR A 343 8.22 -9.11 -7.96
N LEU A 344 7.97 -10.38 -7.67
CA LEU A 344 6.87 -11.10 -8.30
C LEU A 344 5.50 -10.52 -7.90
N CYS A 345 5.32 -10.12 -6.64
CA CYS A 345 4.12 -9.40 -6.22
C CYS A 345 3.95 -8.06 -6.95
N ASP A 346 5.02 -7.27 -7.06
CA ASP A 346 4.99 -6.00 -7.78
C ASP A 346 4.64 -6.18 -9.25
N GLU A 347 5.17 -7.22 -9.89
CA GLU A 347 4.92 -7.52 -11.30
C GLU A 347 3.52 -8.09 -11.53
N LEU A 348 3.04 -8.98 -10.65
CA LEU A 348 1.68 -9.54 -10.75
C LEU A 348 0.60 -8.52 -10.33
N GLY A 349 0.96 -7.49 -9.58
CA GLY A 349 0.03 -6.50 -9.02
C GLY A 349 -0.74 -7.03 -7.81
N ILE A 350 -0.05 -7.71 -6.88
CA ILE A 350 -0.61 -8.26 -5.63
C ILE A 350 -0.03 -7.58 -4.40
N ASP A 351 -0.88 -7.29 -3.40
CA ASP A 351 -0.46 -6.91 -2.05
C ASP A 351 0.52 -7.93 -1.47
N THR A 352 1.77 -7.54 -1.18
CA THR A 352 2.76 -8.45 -0.57
C THR A 352 2.28 -9.00 0.77
N ILE A 353 1.49 -8.23 1.52
CA ILE A 353 0.96 -8.63 2.83
C ILE A 353 -0.05 -9.75 2.66
N SER A 354 -1.09 -9.50 1.88
CA SER A 354 -2.19 -10.45 1.70
C SER A 354 -1.71 -11.66 0.88
N GLY A 355 -0.88 -11.45 -0.14
CA GLY A 355 -0.27 -12.53 -0.93
C GLY A 355 0.56 -13.50 -0.09
N ALA A 356 1.46 -12.98 0.76
CA ALA A 356 2.23 -13.81 1.68
C ALA A 356 1.34 -14.52 2.71
N SER A 357 0.36 -13.81 3.28
CA SER A 357 -0.53 -14.37 4.30
C SER A 357 -1.42 -15.49 3.75
N VAL A 358 -1.97 -15.32 2.54
CA VAL A 358 -2.76 -16.35 1.84
C VAL A 358 -1.88 -17.55 1.48
N ALA A 359 -0.65 -17.33 1.01
CA ALA A 359 0.29 -18.40 0.73
C ALA A 359 0.64 -19.21 1.99
N ALA A 360 0.97 -18.53 3.10
CA ALA A 360 1.25 -19.16 4.38
C ALA A 360 0.05 -19.96 4.92
N PHE A 361 -1.17 -19.41 4.79
CA PHE A 361 -2.41 -20.11 5.14
C PHE A 361 -2.64 -21.37 4.29
N ALA A 362 -2.40 -21.30 2.97
CA ALA A 362 -2.52 -22.44 2.07
C ALA A 362 -1.53 -23.56 2.44
N ILE A 363 -0.27 -23.21 2.72
CA ILE A 363 0.74 -24.16 3.17
C ILE A 363 0.34 -24.79 4.52
N GLU A 364 -0.18 -24.03 5.47
CA GLU A 364 -0.67 -24.59 6.73
C GLU A 364 -1.87 -25.53 6.54
N CYS A 365 -2.80 -25.18 5.63
CA CYS A 365 -3.89 -26.09 5.25
C CYS A 365 -3.35 -27.40 4.68
N PHE A 366 -2.30 -27.32 3.85
CA PHE A 366 -1.64 -28.48 3.24
C PHE A 366 -0.92 -29.35 4.29
N GLU A 367 -0.11 -28.76 5.19
CA GLU A 367 0.55 -29.48 6.30
C GLU A 367 -0.48 -30.20 7.19
N LYS A 368 -1.65 -29.58 7.42
CA LYS A 368 -2.77 -30.16 8.19
C LYS A 368 -3.66 -31.10 7.40
N LYS A 369 -3.36 -31.35 6.12
CA LYS A 369 -4.10 -32.24 5.21
C LYS A 369 -5.56 -31.80 4.98
N LEU A 370 -5.84 -30.50 5.08
CA LEU A 370 -7.14 -29.92 4.74
C LEU A 370 -7.30 -29.71 3.22
N ILE A 371 -6.18 -29.57 2.52
CA ILE A 371 -6.08 -29.53 1.06
C ILE A 371 -4.99 -30.51 0.60
N THR A 372 -5.13 -31.06 -0.60
CA THR A 372 -4.21 -32.07 -1.16
C THR A 372 -3.38 -31.53 -2.33
N ALA A 373 -2.32 -32.27 -2.68
CA ALA A 373 -1.45 -31.95 -3.83
C ALA A 373 -2.23 -31.95 -5.15
N GLU A 374 -3.25 -32.81 -5.27
CA GLU A 374 -4.13 -32.86 -6.44
C GLU A 374 -5.01 -31.62 -6.54
N GLN A 375 -5.57 -31.15 -5.42
CA GLN A 375 -6.42 -29.95 -5.41
C GLN A 375 -5.63 -28.68 -5.70
N ILE A 376 -4.42 -28.57 -5.17
CA ILE A 376 -3.60 -27.37 -5.33
C ILE A 376 -2.79 -27.40 -6.61
N GLY A 377 -2.30 -28.59 -7.02
CA GLY A 377 -1.56 -28.85 -8.26
C GLY A 377 -0.11 -29.34 -8.06
N ARG A 378 0.45 -29.25 -6.85
CA ARG A 378 1.78 -29.79 -6.48
C ARG A 378 1.93 -29.87 -4.95
N ASP A 379 2.99 -30.52 -4.50
CA ASP A 379 3.42 -30.38 -3.10
C ASP A 379 3.93 -28.95 -2.85
N ILE A 380 3.55 -28.41 -1.69
CA ILE A 380 3.95 -27.09 -1.20
C ILE A 380 4.42 -27.16 0.25
N GLU A 381 5.42 -26.35 0.60
CA GLU A 381 5.98 -26.34 1.96
C GLU A 381 6.46 -24.95 2.39
N PHE A 382 6.60 -24.76 3.72
CA PHE A 382 7.13 -23.53 4.29
C PHE A 382 8.64 -23.43 4.02
N GLY A 383 9.10 -22.22 3.72
CA GLY A 383 10.52 -21.93 3.48
C GLY A 383 11.04 -22.37 2.13
N ASP A 384 10.16 -22.75 1.20
CA ASP A 384 10.49 -23.04 -0.19
C ASP A 384 10.03 -21.91 -1.13
N LEU A 385 10.99 -21.26 -1.81
CA LEU A 385 10.70 -20.17 -2.74
C LEU A 385 9.86 -20.66 -3.93
N GLU A 386 10.05 -21.89 -4.41
CA GLU A 386 9.27 -22.42 -5.53
C GLU A 386 7.78 -22.54 -5.19
N SER A 387 7.47 -23.04 -4.00
CA SER A 387 6.11 -23.10 -3.46
C SER A 387 5.47 -21.71 -3.41
N ILE A 388 6.22 -20.71 -2.93
CA ILE A 388 5.72 -19.32 -2.85
C ILE A 388 5.48 -18.73 -4.24
N VAL A 389 6.44 -18.84 -5.15
CA VAL A 389 6.30 -18.36 -6.53
C VAL A 389 5.12 -19.05 -7.23
N TYR A 390 4.96 -20.35 -7.02
CA TYR A 390 3.83 -21.10 -7.55
C TYR A 390 2.49 -20.58 -7.02
N LEU A 391 2.35 -20.43 -5.70
CA LEU A 391 1.12 -19.94 -5.07
C LEU A 391 0.75 -18.52 -5.52
N LEU A 392 1.74 -17.62 -5.61
CA LEU A 392 1.57 -16.25 -6.11
C LEU A 392 1.00 -16.26 -7.53
N ASN A 393 1.56 -17.06 -8.44
CA ASN A 393 1.04 -17.19 -9.81
C ASN A 393 -0.35 -17.85 -9.84
N LEU A 394 -0.54 -18.92 -9.07
CA LEU A 394 -1.78 -19.69 -9.00
C LEU A 394 -2.98 -18.79 -8.67
N MET A 395 -2.84 -17.93 -7.65
CA MET A 395 -3.89 -16.99 -7.27
C MET A 395 -3.97 -15.75 -8.17
N SER A 396 -2.83 -15.19 -8.62
CA SER A 396 -2.81 -14.02 -9.51
C SER A 396 -3.54 -14.28 -10.82
N LEU A 397 -3.34 -15.47 -11.37
CA LEU A 397 -3.86 -15.86 -12.67
C LEU A 397 -5.14 -16.71 -12.56
N ARG A 398 -5.58 -17.03 -11.33
CA ARG A 398 -6.73 -17.90 -11.02
C ARG A 398 -6.69 -19.21 -11.83
N GLN A 399 -5.56 -19.92 -11.79
CA GLN A 399 -5.27 -21.01 -12.75
C GLN A 399 -6.10 -22.28 -12.54
N ASN A 400 -6.62 -22.51 -11.34
CA ASN A 400 -7.49 -23.63 -11.00
C ASN A 400 -8.48 -23.22 -9.90
N GLU A 401 -9.34 -24.15 -9.46
CA GLU A 401 -10.33 -23.89 -8.40
C GLU A 401 -9.71 -23.39 -7.09
N MET A 402 -8.52 -23.92 -6.72
CA MET A 402 -7.81 -23.48 -5.54
C MET A 402 -7.23 -22.07 -5.71
N GLY A 403 -6.68 -21.76 -6.88
CA GLY A 403 -6.21 -20.42 -7.24
C GLY A 403 -7.33 -19.39 -7.21
N ASP A 404 -8.51 -19.73 -7.74
CA ASP A 404 -9.70 -18.90 -7.69
C ASP A 404 -10.16 -18.63 -6.24
N LEU A 405 -10.12 -19.66 -5.41
CA LEU A 405 -10.47 -19.56 -4.00
C LEU A 405 -9.47 -18.71 -3.21
N LEU A 406 -8.17 -18.97 -3.37
CA LEU A 406 -7.10 -18.25 -2.65
C LEU A 406 -7.04 -16.77 -3.07
N ALA A 407 -7.35 -16.46 -4.33
CA ALA A 407 -7.50 -15.10 -4.83
C ALA A 407 -8.63 -14.30 -4.14
N CYS A 408 -9.44 -14.94 -3.30
CA CYS A 408 -10.48 -14.29 -2.51
C CYS A 408 -10.06 -13.91 -1.08
N GLY A 409 -8.83 -14.23 -0.66
CA GLY A 409 -8.29 -13.92 0.67
C GLY A 409 -8.63 -14.98 1.72
N VAL A 410 -7.94 -14.93 2.86
CA VAL A 410 -7.98 -15.99 3.88
C VAL A 410 -9.37 -16.17 4.50
N LYS A 411 -10.15 -15.10 4.61
CA LYS A 411 -11.51 -15.18 5.15
C LYS A 411 -12.39 -16.07 4.28
N ILE A 412 -12.46 -15.79 2.99
CA ILE A 412 -13.32 -16.55 2.07
C ILE A 412 -12.75 -17.95 1.84
N ALA A 413 -11.43 -18.07 1.72
CA ALA A 413 -10.77 -19.35 1.57
C ALA A 413 -11.09 -20.30 2.75
N SER A 414 -10.96 -19.81 3.99
CA SER A 414 -11.30 -20.62 5.18
C SER A 414 -12.79 -20.95 5.29
N ASP A 415 -13.68 -20.02 4.97
CA ASP A 415 -15.14 -20.26 4.93
C ASP A 415 -15.51 -21.43 3.97
N LYS A 416 -14.72 -21.64 2.91
CA LYS A 416 -14.91 -22.71 1.92
C LYS A 416 -14.18 -24.01 2.27
N ILE A 417 -12.92 -23.94 2.71
CA ILE A 417 -12.13 -25.11 3.12
C ILE A 417 -12.74 -25.75 4.38
N LYS A 418 -13.27 -24.93 5.29
CA LYS A 418 -13.89 -25.34 6.57
C LYS A 418 -12.91 -26.16 7.41
N GLN A 419 -13.40 -27.15 8.14
CA GLN A 419 -12.59 -28.11 8.90
C GLN A 419 -11.68 -27.47 9.95
N GLY A 420 -12.11 -26.34 10.53
CA GLY A 420 -11.32 -25.61 11.53
C GLY A 420 -10.29 -24.65 10.94
N SER A 421 -10.24 -24.48 9.61
CA SER A 421 -9.32 -23.55 8.94
C SER A 421 -9.55 -22.10 9.34
N GLU A 422 -10.76 -21.74 9.77
CA GLU A 422 -11.09 -20.41 10.28
C GLU A 422 -10.27 -20.02 11.52
N LYS A 423 -9.73 -21.00 12.26
CA LYS A 423 -8.93 -20.76 13.48
C LYS A 423 -7.53 -20.24 13.21
N PHE A 424 -7.03 -20.41 11.98
CA PHE A 424 -5.70 -19.95 11.55
C PHE A 424 -5.76 -19.11 10.26
N ALA A 425 -6.95 -18.62 9.90
CA ALA A 425 -7.16 -17.57 8.92
C ALA A 425 -7.03 -16.19 9.59
N ILE A 426 -5.81 -15.65 9.62
CA ILE A 426 -5.47 -14.48 10.43
C ILE A 426 -5.88 -13.18 9.73
N HIS A 427 -7.06 -12.64 10.09
CA HIS A 427 -7.62 -11.42 9.48
C HIS A 427 -8.46 -10.59 10.46
N VAL A 428 -8.75 -9.32 10.10
CA VAL A 428 -9.84 -8.51 10.69
C VAL A 428 -10.68 -7.91 9.58
N LYS A 429 -12.01 -8.08 9.66
CA LYS A 429 -12.99 -7.64 8.63
C LYS A 429 -12.69 -8.18 7.22
N GLY A 430 -12.04 -9.35 7.15
CA GLY A 430 -11.64 -10.00 5.89
C GLY A 430 -10.26 -9.61 5.38
N LEU A 431 -9.64 -8.57 5.92
CA LEU A 431 -8.31 -8.13 5.51
C LEU A 431 -7.23 -8.78 6.39
N GLU A 432 -6.22 -9.38 5.77
CA GLU A 432 -5.14 -10.12 6.41
C GLU A 432 -4.32 -9.23 7.36
N TRP A 433 -3.77 -9.81 8.43
CA TRP A 433 -2.89 -9.06 9.33
C TRP A 433 -1.61 -8.63 8.64
N THR A 434 -1.04 -7.54 9.14
CA THR A 434 0.27 -7.05 8.69
C THR A 434 1.38 -7.64 9.57
N GLY A 435 2.63 -7.24 9.37
CA GLY A 435 3.88 -7.81 9.90
C GLY A 435 4.10 -7.72 11.42
N TYR A 436 3.04 -7.55 12.20
CA TYR A 436 3.08 -7.47 13.66
C TYR A 436 2.20 -8.54 14.28
N GLU A 437 2.82 -9.50 14.94
CA GLU A 437 2.18 -10.47 15.82
C GLU A 437 1.73 -9.75 17.11
N CYS A 438 0.49 -10.02 17.55
CA CYS A 438 -0.14 -9.23 18.61
C CYS A 438 -0.47 -9.98 19.92
N ARG A 439 -0.11 -11.26 20.08
CA ARG A 439 -0.27 -11.98 21.37
C ARG A 439 0.53 -11.33 22.50
N ASN A 440 1.67 -10.69 22.17
CA ASN A 440 2.45 -9.87 23.09
C ASN A 440 2.32 -8.35 22.81
N ALA A 441 1.28 -7.91 22.07
CA ALA A 441 1.04 -6.51 21.74
C ALA A 441 -0.48 -6.19 21.70
N PRO A 442 -1.13 -6.09 22.87
CA PRO A 442 -2.59 -5.95 22.98
C PRO A 442 -3.14 -4.62 22.45
N SER A 443 -2.41 -3.51 22.56
CA SER A 443 -2.82 -2.25 21.93
C SER A 443 -2.72 -2.33 20.41
N MET A 444 -1.69 -3.03 19.90
CA MET A 444 -1.57 -3.31 18.46
C MET A 444 -2.70 -4.21 17.96
N MET A 445 -3.12 -5.21 18.74
CA MET A 445 -4.34 -5.99 18.46
C MET A 445 -5.56 -5.07 18.36
N LEU A 446 -5.76 -4.19 19.34
CA LEU A 446 -6.88 -3.24 19.34
C LEU A 446 -6.85 -2.32 18.11
N ALA A 447 -5.65 -1.89 17.68
CA ALA A 447 -5.46 -1.13 16.45
C ALA A 447 -5.94 -1.90 15.21
N TYR A 448 -5.61 -3.18 15.07
CA TYR A 448 -6.15 -4.01 13.98
C TYR A 448 -7.66 -4.18 14.07
N MET A 449 -8.20 -4.46 15.26
CA MET A 449 -9.63 -4.68 15.49
C MET A 449 -10.48 -3.47 15.09
N THR A 450 -9.98 -2.27 15.39
CA THR A 450 -10.70 -1.01 15.20
C THR A 450 -10.37 -0.27 13.91
N ALA A 451 -9.32 -0.68 13.19
CA ALA A 451 -9.00 -0.13 11.87
C ALA A 451 -10.22 -0.22 10.93
N ASP A 452 -10.51 0.89 10.25
CA ASP A 452 -11.72 1.10 9.47
C ASP A 452 -11.74 0.32 8.15
N VAL A 453 -10.56 0.04 7.59
CA VAL A 453 -10.39 -0.75 6.35
C VAL A 453 -10.19 -2.26 6.59
N GLY A 454 -10.16 -2.71 7.86
CA GLY A 454 -9.69 -4.05 8.24
C GLY A 454 -8.26 -4.04 8.81
N ALA A 455 -7.68 -5.21 9.12
CA ALA A 455 -6.41 -5.30 9.85
C ALA A 455 -5.28 -4.54 9.12
N HIS A 456 -4.90 -3.35 9.59
CA HIS A 456 -3.82 -2.57 8.98
C HIS A 456 -3.10 -1.67 9.99
N HIS A 457 -1.78 -1.87 10.16
CA HIS A 457 -0.95 -1.05 11.05
C HIS A 457 -0.82 0.42 10.62
N ASN A 458 -1.21 0.77 9.39
CA ASN A 458 -1.12 2.15 8.94
C ASN A 458 -2.06 3.06 9.75
N ARG A 459 -3.23 2.54 10.15
CA ARG A 459 -4.22 3.32 10.91
C ARG A 459 -3.75 3.66 12.31
N ALA A 460 -3.13 2.69 12.98
CA ALA A 460 -2.45 2.91 14.25
C ALA A 460 -1.26 1.96 14.34
N TRP A 461 -0.12 2.51 14.72
CA TRP A 461 1.09 1.74 14.97
C TRP A 461 1.57 2.05 16.38
N VAL A 462 1.15 1.20 17.32
CA VAL A 462 1.33 1.39 18.76
C VAL A 462 2.11 0.26 19.41
N LEU A 463 2.82 -0.55 18.62
CA LEU A 463 3.65 -1.64 19.15
C LEU A 463 4.67 -1.12 20.18
N GLY A 464 5.27 0.03 19.93
CA GLY A 464 6.22 0.66 20.87
C GLY A 464 5.61 1.00 22.24
N HIS A 465 4.31 1.30 22.29
CA HIS A 465 3.59 1.51 23.56
C HIS A 465 3.48 0.18 24.33
N ASP A 466 3.12 -0.91 23.65
CA ASP A 466 2.95 -2.22 24.29
C ASP A 466 4.26 -2.80 24.87
N VAL A 467 5.38 -2.66 24.13
CA VAL A 467 6.63 -3.37 24.45
C VAL A 467 7.73 -2.51 25.08
N VAL A 468 7.68 -1.18 24.91
CA VAL A 468 8.69 -0.24 25.44
C VAL A 468 8.05 0.83 26.35
N GLY A 469 6.72 0.86 26.47
CA GLY A 469 6.01 1.71 27.42
C GLY A 469 5.99 3.22 27.09
N ALA A 470 6.57 3.66 25.96
CA ALA A 470 6.76 5.10 25.73
C ALA A 470 6.94 5.56 24.25
N ALA A 471 6.56 4.79 23.23
CA ALA A 471 6.80 5.21 21.84
C ALA A 471 5.55 5.18 20.96
N THR A 472 5.13 6.36 20.45
CA THR A 472 4.04 6.51 19.47
C THR A 472 4.54 6.58 18.03
N ASN A 473 5.87 6.66 17.83
CA ASN A 473 6.50 6.74 16.52
C ASN A 473 7.94 6.17 16.52
N VAL A 474 8.53 6.02 15.33
CA VAL A 474 9.88 5.42 15.14
C VAL A 474 10.97 6.25 15.84
N HIS A 475 10.81 7.58 15.90
CA HIS A 475 11.78 8.47 16.52
C HIS A 475 11.89 8.24 18.04
N ASP A 476 10.76 8.00 18.71
CA ASP A 476 10.73 7.66 20.13
C ASP A 476 11.38 6.30 20.39
N LEU A 477 11.15 5.30 19.52
CA LEU A 477 11.81 3.99 19.61
C LEU A 477 13.33 4.11 19.50
N ILE A 478 13.81 4.93 18.55
CA ILE A 478 15.24 5.15 18.35
C ILE A 478 15.85 5.88 19.55
N THR A 479 15.15 6.88 20.09
CA THR A 479 15.60 7.69 21.21
C THR A 479 15.61 6.90 22.53
N ALA A 480 14.66 5.96 22.69
CA ALA A 480 14.65 4.98 23.77
C ALA A 480 15.75 3.88 23.61
N GLY A 481 16.55 3.95 22.54
CA GLY A 481 17.74 3.11 22.38
C GLY A 481 17.46 1.64 22.09
N ALA A 482 16.25 1.29 21.62
CA ALA A 482 15.79 -0.11 21.51
C ALA A 482 16.10 -0.95 22.76
N ALA A 483 16.23 -0.30 23.93
CA ALA A 483 16.69 -0.90 25.18
C ALA A 483 15.51 -1.52 25.96
N GLY A 484 14.69 -2.29 25.26
CA GLY A 484 13.67 -3.13 25.88
C GLY A 484 14.28 -4.45 26.34
N ASP A 485 13.75 -5.04 27.41
CA ASP A 485 14.05 -6.43 27.74
C ASP A 485 13.70 -7.33 26.55
N LYS A 486 14.56 -8.31 26.26
CA LYS A 486 14.26 -9.34 25.25
C LYS A 486 12.94 -10.03 25.63
N ARG A 487 11.96 -9.97 24.73
CA ARG A 487 10.61 -10.51 24.95
C ARG A 487 9.96 -10.00 26.25
N ALA A 488 10.07 -8.69 26.51
CA ALA A 488 9.33 -8.04 27.60
C ALA A 488 7.84 -8.43 27.51
N LYS A 489 7.23 -8.81 28.63
CA LYS A 489 5.78 -9.03 28.68
C LYS A 489 5.09 -7.67 28.57
N ALA A 490 4.19 -7.53 27.60
CA ALA A 490 3.40 -6.31 27.51
C ALA A 490 2.60 -6.05 28.79
N VAL A 491 2.54 -4.78 29.21
CA VAL A 491 1.74 -4.35 30.36
C VAL A 491 0.46 -3.72 29.82
N VAL A 492 -0.68 -4.36 30.06
CA VAL A 492 -2.00 -3.82 29.69
C VAL A 492 -2.46 -2.83 30.76
N SER A 493 -2.32 -1.53 30.52
CA SER A 493 -2.99 -0.50 31.31
C SER A 493 -4.27 -0.06 30.60
N GLY A 494 -5.38 -0.81 30.80
CA GLY A 494 -6.56 -0.80 29.92
C GLY A 494 -7.10 0.57 29.46
N LYS A 495 -7.12 1.62 30.31
CA LYS A 495 -7.57 2.97 29.89
C LYS A 495 -6.53 3.73 29.07
N ASP A 496 -5.25 3.51 29.32
CA ASP A 496 -4.18 4.21 28.59
C ASP A 496 -4.02 3.62 27.19
N SER A 497 -4.07 2.28 27.05
CA SER A 497 -3.91 1.59 25.77
C SER A 497 -4.92 2.05 24.70
N ALA A 498 -6.20 2.20 25.07
CA ALA A 498 -7.22 2.66 24.13
C ALA A 498 -7.00 4.12 23.71
N ALA A 499 -6.59 4.99 24.64
CA ALA A 499 -6.28 6.38 24.36
C ALA A 499 -5.11 6.50 23.38
N PHE A 500 -4.05 5.69 23.53
CA PHE A 500 -2.93 5.65 22.59
C PHE A 500 -3.33 5.16 21.19
N VAL A 501 -4.21 4.17 21.10
CA VAL A 501 -4.73 3.72 19.80
C VAL A 501 -5.52 4.84 19.12
N ILE A 502 -6.42 5.53 19.85
CA ILE A 502 -7.21 6.65 19.32
C ILE A 502 -6.31 7.80 18.87
N ASP A 503 -5.32 8.18 19.68
CA ASP A 503 -4.36 9.22 19.32
C ASP A 503 -3.61 8.86 18.03
N SER A 504 -3.08 7.64 17.94
CA SER A 504 -2.42 7.14 16.72
C SER A 504 -3.37 7.14 15.51
N GLN A 505 -4.65 6.78 15.70
CA GLN A 505 -5.71 6.80 14.68
C GLN A 505 -6.12 8.21 14.25
N HIS A 506 -5.83 9.25 15.04
CA HIS A 506 -6.04 10.63 14.63
C HIS A 506 -4.78 11.19 13.96
N THR A 507 -3.61 10.96 14.55
CA THR A 507 -2.34 11.53 14.06
C THR A 507 -1.92 10.93 12.73
N ARG A 508 -1.91 9.60 12.57
CA ARG A 508 -1.39 8.98 11.35
C ARG A 508 -2.27 9.26 10.13
N PRO A 509 -3.61 9.11 10.20
CA PRO A 509 -4.49 9.53 9.13
C PRO A 509 -4.49 11.04 8.85
N ALA A 510 -4.09 11.91 9.78
CA ALA A 510 -3.98 13.33 9.46
C ALA A 510 -2.97 13.60 8.33
N PHE A 511 -1.86 12.83 8.26
CA PHE A 511 -0.92 12.91 7.13
C PHE A 511 -1.54 12.47 5.81
N ASP A 512 -2.44 11.47 5.86
CA ASP A 512 -3.21 10.97 4.72
C ASP A 512 -4.18 12.04 4.16
N LEU A 513 -4.64 12.99 5.01
CA LEU A 513 -5.42 14.15 4.56
C LEU A 513 -4.55 15.19 3.87
N LEU A 514 -3.35 15.42 4.40
CA LEU A 514 -2.43 16.47 3.96
C LEU A 514 -1.70 16.14 2.65
N GLY A 515 -1.58 14.86 2.31
CA GLY A 515 -0.81 14.40 1.14
C GLY A 515 0.69 14.29 1.42
N CYS A 516 1.05 14.04 2.68
CA CYS A 516 2.43 13.91 3.14
C CYS A 516 2.71 12.51 3.69
N CYS A 517 3.97 12.09 3.68
CA CYS A 517 4.37 10.92 4.44
C CYS A 517 4.30 11.22 5.95
N ARG A 518 3.67 10.33 6.71
CA ARG A 518 3.79 10.22 8.17
C ARG A 518 5.24 9.92 8.57
#